data_AF-A0A0U3I176-F1
#
_entry.id   AF-A0A0U3I176-F1
#
_cell.length_a   1.000
_cell.length_b   1.000
_cell.length_c   1.000
_cell.angle_alpha   90.00
_cell.angle_beta   90.00
_cell.angle_gamma   90.00
#
_symmetry.space_group_name_H-M   'P 1'
#
loop_
_entity.id
_entity.type
_entity.pdbx_description
1 polymer ?
#
loop_
_entity_poly.entity_id
_entity_poly.type
_entity_poly.pdbx_seq_one_letter_code
_entity_poly.pdbx_strand_id
1 'polypeptide(L)'
;MMSAKGITLMTYGCFVAMAAAAIVFVFTGTTWNGGNETAAWMLFGAFFIYLLGFFIFNRKWATTKSTAQYLRAFDGTVTMEEAVHLLQKYSYLLLVGSLMFLIAGVSALVVY
;
A
#
# COMPACT_ATOMS: atom_id res chain seq x y z
N MET A 1 13.39 -19.36 7.90
CA MET A 1 12.25 -18.97 7.03
C MET A 1 11.57 -17.75 7.63
N MET A 2 11.16 -16.78 6.82
CA MET A 2 10.42 -15.60 7.30
C MET A 2 8.96 -15.98 7.54
N SER A 3 8.39 -15.61 8.68
CA SER A 3 6.99 -15.94 9.00
C SER A 3 6.01 -15.15 8.13
N ALA A 4 4.78 -15.66 7.95
CA ALA A 4 3.72 -14.98 7.21
C ALA A 4 3.46 -13.56 7.73
N LYS A 5 3.52 -13.38 9.06
CA LYS A 5 3.44 -12.06 9.71
C LYS A 5 4.56 -11.14 9.23
N GLY A 6 5.79 -11.65 9.18
CA GLY A 6 6.95 -10.91 8.70
C GLY A 6 6.78 -10.47 7.26
N ILE A 7 6.34 -11.38 6.37
CA ILE A 7 6.12 -11.08 4.95
C ILE A 7 5.04 -10.00 4.79
N THR A 8 3.89 -10.12 5.45
CA THR A 8 2.82 -9.11 5.37
C THR A 8 3.28 -7.75 5.88
N LEU A 9 3.98 -7.71 7.02
CA LEU A 9 4.47 -6.46 7.59
C LEU A 9 5.54 -5.81 6.71
N MET A 10 6.44 -6.61 6.12
CA MET A 10 7.48 -6.13 5.23
C MET A 10 6.89 -5.57 3.94
N THR A 11 5.95 -6.29 3.32
CA THR A 11 5.30 -5.85 2.08
C THR A 11 4.52 -4.55 2.30
N TYR A 12 3.67 -4.49 3.32
CA TYR A 12 2.90 -3.29 3.61
C TYR A 12 3.76 -2.16 4.18
N GLY A 13 4.83 -2.48 4.91
CA GLY A 13 5.82 -1.51 5.36
C GLY A 13 6.58 -0.88 4.19
N CYS A 14 6.95 -1.68 3.19
CA CYS A 14 7.58 -1.21 1.95
C CYS A 14 6.65 -0.24 1.21
N PHE A 15 5.36 -0.56 1.12
CA PHE A 15 4.34 0.31 0.56
C PHE A 15 4.23 1.66 1.28
N VAL A 16 4.26 1.68 2.61
CA VAL A 16 4.31 2.93 3.39
C VAL A 16 5.61 3.69 3.15
N ALA A 17 6.75 3.00 3.10
CA ALA A 17 8.06 3.63 2.83
C ALA A 17 8.11 4.26 1.42
N MET A 18 7.52 3.60 0.42
CA MET A 18 7.37 4.17 -0.93
C MET A 18 6.50 5.43 -0.92
N ALA A 19 5.39 5.41 -0.17
CA ALA A 19 4.53 6.60 -0.02
C ALA A 19 5.26 7.76 0.68
N ALA A 20 6.07 7.46 1.70
CA ALA A 20 6.93 8.44 2.36
C ALA A 20 7.97 9.03 1.41
N ALA A 21 8.63 8.20 0.61
CA ALA A 21 9.59 8.66 -0.40
C ALA A 21 8.91 9.56 -1.43
N ALA A 22 7.70 9.21 -1.89
CA ALA A 22 6.95 10.02 -2.83
C ALA A 22 6.65 11.44 -2.29
N ILE A 23 6.27 11.56 -1.00
CA ILE A 23 6.12 12.86 -0.33
C ILE A 23 7.44 13.65 -0.41
N VAL A 24 8.56 13.03 -0.03
CA VAL A 24 9.87 13.70 -0.05
C VAL A 24 10.24 14.17 -1.46
N PHE A 25 9.99 13.38 -2.50
CA PHE A 25 10.23 13.78 -3.89
C PHE A 25 9.42 15.01 -4.31
N VAL A 26 8.14 15.07 -3.92
CA VAL A 26 7.28 16.23 -4.19
C VAL A 26 7.81 17.48 -3.48
N PHE A 27 8.19 17.38 -2.21
CA PHE A 27 8.65 18.53 -1.42
C PHE A 27 10.08 19.00 -1.73
N THR A 28 10.96 18.09 -2.14
CA THR A 28 12.32 18.46 -2.61
C THR A 28 12.32 19.12 -3.97
N GLY A 29 11.16 19.10 -4.62
CA GLY A 29 10.96 19.76 -5.88
C GLY A 29 11.72 19.13 -7.05
N THR A 30 11.89 17.81 -6.98
CA THR A 30 12.53 17.06 -8.05
C THR A 30 11.60 17.09 -9.26
N THR A 31 12.07 17.65 -10.38
CA THR A 31 11.27 17.73 -11.60
C THR A 31 10.99 16.35 -12.16
N TRP A 32 9.71 16.03 -12.33
CA TRP A 32 9.30 14.75 -12.89
C TRP A 32 9.35 14.81 -14.43
N ASN A 33 9.94 13.77 -15.05
CA ASN A 33 9.88 13.59 -16.50
C ASN A 33 8.42 13.39 -16.94
N GLY A 34 7.80 14.42 -17.52
CA GLY A 34 6.37 14.45 -17.85
C GLY A 34 5.57 15.53 -17.12
N GLY A 35 6.22 16.35 -16.28
CA GLY A 35 5.60 17.47 -15.58
C GLY A 35 4.86 17.07 -14.29
N ASN A 36 4.63 18.06 -13.44
CA ASN A 36 4.06 17.85 -12.09
C ASN A 36 2.60 17.39 -12.11
N GLU A 37 1.84 17.74 -13.17
CA GLU A 37 0.48 17.24 -13.36
C GLU A 37 0.47 15.71 -13.53
N THR A 38 1.38 15.16 -14.34
CA THR A 38 1.51 13.71 -14.54
C THR A 38 1.89 13.02 -13.23
N ALA A 39 2.80 13.62 -12.46
CA ALA A 39 3.17 13.14 -11.12
C ALA A 39 1.94 13.08 -10.19
N ALA A 40 1.15 14.14 -10.14
CA ALA A 40 -0.06 14.20 -9.31
C ALA A 40 -1.06 13.10 -9.68
N TRP A 41 -1.30 12.87 -10.98
CA TRP A 41 -2.18 11.79 -11.45
C TRP A 41 -1.67 10.40 -11.06
N MET A 42 -0.36 10.16 -11.16
CA MET A 42 0.24 8.89 -10.69
C MET A 42 0.07 8.70 -9.18
N LEU A 43 0.24 9.77 -8.40
CA LEU A 43 0.08 9.74 -6.94
C LEU A 43 -1.39 9.50 -6.55
N PHE A 44 -2.36 10.14 -7.22
CA PHE A 44 -3.78 9.85 -7.01
C PHE A 44 -4.14 8.42 -7.42
N GLY A 45 -3.57 7.92 -8.53
CA GLY A 45 -3.74 6.52 -8.93
C GLY A 45 -3.25 5.55 -7.85
N ALA A 46 -2.05 5.80 -7.30
CA ALA A 46 -1.50 5.01 -6.19
C ALA A 46 -2.38 5.10 -4.92
N PHE A 47 -2.91 6.29 -4.59
CA PHE A 47 -3.88 6.48 -3.52
C PHE A 47 -5.11 5.58 -3.70
N PHE A 48 -5.75 5.58 -4.86
CA PHE A 48 -6.93 4.76 -5.11
C PHE A 48 -6.63 3.26 -5.05
N ILE A 49 -5.49 2.82 -5.59
CA ILE A 49 -5.08 1.41 -5.53
C ILE A 49 -4.92 0.95 -4.08
N TYR A 50 -4.25 1.75 -3.25
CA TYR A 50 -4.00 1.41 -1.85
C TYR A 50 -5.29 1.46 -1.02
N LEU A 51 -6.14 2.46 -1.26
CA LEU A 51 -7.43 2.58 -0.62
C LEU A 51 -8.35 1.39 -0.97
N LEU A 52 -8.39 1.02 -2.25
CA LEU A 52 -9.12 -0.16 -2.72
C LEU A 52 -8.56 -1.44 -2.09
N GLY A 53 -7.23 -1.58 -2.02
CA GLY A 53 -6.56 -2.68 -1.32
C GLY A 53 -6.95 -2.77 0.15
N PHE A 54 -7.01 -1.64 0.86
CA PHE A 54 -7.52 -1.58 2.23
C PHE A 54 -8.96 -2.11 2.33
N PHE A 55 -9.88 -1.62 1.50
CA PHE A 55 -11.27 -2.10 1.52
C PHE A 55 -11.40 -3.59 1.16
N ILE A 56 -10.65 -4.04 0.17
CA ILE A 56 -10.61 -5.45 -0.25
C ILE A 56 -10.13 -6.30 0.91
N PHE A 57 -9.01 -5.99 1.55
CA PHE A 57 -8.47 -6.85 2.61
C PHE A 57 -9.26 -6.73 3.91
N ASN A 58 -9.85 -5.58 4.21
CA ASN A 58 -10.69 -5.39 5.38
C ASN A 58 -12.01 -6.21 5.25
N ARG A 59 -12.59 -6.28 4.05
CA ARG A 59 -13.75 -7.14 3.78
C ARG A 59 -13.30 -8.57 3.46
N LYS A 60 -13.97 -9.61 3.98
CA LYS A 60 -13.60 -11.02 3.74
C LYS A 60 -13.95 -11.51 2.32
N TRP A 61 -13.61 -10.73 1.30
CA TRP A 61 -13.90 -10.99 -0.11
C TRP A 61 -13.06 -12.15 -0.66
N ALA A 62 -13.47 -12.67 -1.82
CA ALA A 62 -12.78 -13.76 -2.51
C ALA A 62 -11.29 -13.44 -2.74
N THR A 63 -10.97 -12.19 -3.08
CA THR A 63 -9.60 -11.71 -3.30
C THR A 63 -8.72 -11.81 -2.04
N THR A 64 -9.28 -11.53 -0.86
CA THR A 64 -8.60 -11.67 0.43
C THR A 64 -8.28 -13.13 0.71
N LYS A 65 -9.19 -14.04 0.36
CA LYS A 65 -8.94 -15.49 0.45
C LYS A 65 -7.83 -15.90 -0.52
N SER A 66 -7.86 -15.46 -1.78
CA SER A 66 -6.78 -15.78 -2.74
C SER A 66 -5.42 -15.30 -2.24
N THR A 67 -5.35 -14.09 -1.70
CA THR A 67 -4.09 -13.54 -1.14
C THR A 67 -3.63 -14.30 0.10
N ALA A 68 -4.56 -14.70 0.97
CA ALA A 68 -4.26 -15.56 2.12
C ALA A 68 -3.76 -16.94 1.70
N GLN A 69 -4.26 -17.49 0.59
CA GLN A 69 -3.78 -18.74 0.02
C GLN A 69 -2.33 -18.63 -0.47
N TYR A 70 -1.96 -17.51 -1.11
CA TYR A 70 -0.56 -17.22 -1.42
C TYR A 70 0.29 -17.12 -0.15
N LEU A 71 -0.19 -16.40 0.86
CA LEU A 71 0.52 -16.24 2.13
C LEU A 71 0.79 -17.60 2.81
N ARG A 72 -0.20 -18.49 2.78
CA ARG A 72 -0.10 -19.87 3.29
C ARG A 72 0.84 -20.75 2.48
N ALA A 73 0.94 -20.54 1.16
CA ALA A 73 1.91 -21.25 0.34
C ALA A 73 3.36 -20.86 0.70
N PHE A 74 3.58 -19.62 1.16
CA PHE A 74 4.87 -19.17 1.67
C PHE A 74 5.17 -19.67 3.09
N ASP A 75 4.16 -19.72 3.96
CA ASP A 75 4.28 -20.19 5.33
C ASP A 75 3.30 -21.34 5.59
N GLY A 76 3.76 -22.57 5.29
CA GLY A 76 2.97 -23.80 5.42
C GLY A 76 2.52 -24.14 6.84
N THR A 77 2.93 -23.36 7.83
CA THR A 77 2.50 -23.50 9.23
C THR A 77 1.25 -22.70 9.58
N VAL A 78 0.88 -21.72 8.74
CA VAL A 78 -0.22 -20.79 9.03
C VAL A 78 -1.54 -21.29 8.45
N THR A 79 -2.60 -21.24 9.27
CA THR A 79 -3.94 -21.61 8.83
C THR A 79 -4.54 -20.55 7.92
N MET A 80 -5.53 -20.91 7.10
CA MET A 80 -6.19 -19.98 6.20
C MET A 80 -6.85 -18.80 6.95
N GLU A 81 -7.48 -19.08 8.09
CA GLU A 81 -8.12 -18.06 8.93
C GLU A 81 -7.11 -17.09 9.52
N GLU A 82 -5.97 -17.60 9.97
CA GLU A 82 -4.90 -16.79 10.53
C GLU A 82 -4.23 -15.92 9.46
N ALA A 83 -4.04 -16.44 8.24
CA ALA A 83 -3.55 -15.65 7.11
C ALA A 83 -4.51 -14.52 6.73
N VAL A 84 -5.83 -14.79 6.67
CA VAL A 84 -6.85 -13.75 6.45
C VAL A 84 -6.82 -12.71 7.57
N HIS A 85 -6.74 -13.16 8.83
CA HIS A 85 -6.69 -12.26 9.98
C HIS A 85 -5.43 -11.37 9.96
N LEU A 86 -4.27 -11.89 9.55
CA LEU A 86 -3.05 -11.10 9.38
C LEU A 86 -3.23 -10.01 8.30
N LEU A 87 -3.79 -10.36 7.13
CA LEU A 87 -4.06 -9.41 6.06
C LEU A 87 -5.02 -8.31 6.52
N GLN A 88 -6.09 -8.67 7.24
CA GLN A 88 -7.03 -7.72 7.84
C GLN A 88 -6.36 -6.82 8.87
N LYS A 89 -5.63 -7.41 9.82
CA LYS A 89 -4.98 -6.71 10.92
C LYS A 89 -3.96 -5.69 10.44
N TYR A 90 -3.24 -5.96 9.36
CA TYR A 90 -2.22 -5.05 8.83
C TYR A 90 -2.70 -4.18 7.66
N SER A 91 -3.93 -4.38 7.18
CA SER A 91 -4.51 -3.57 6.10
C SER A 91 -4.49 -2.06 6.38
N TYR A 92 -4.51 -1.63 7.65
CA TYR A 92 -4.41 -0.21 8.02
C TYR A 92 -3.14 0.47 7.46
N LEU A 93 -2.05 -0.28 7.22
CA LEU A 93 -0.84 0.26 6.60
C LEU A 93 -1.09 0.70 5.16
N LEU A 94 -1.99 0.02 4.43
CA LEU A 94 -2.42 0.47 3.11
C LEU A 94 -3.24 1.76 3.20
N LEU A 95 -4.08 1.90 4.23
CA LEU A 95 -4.80 3.14 4.47
C LEU A 95 -3.82 4.30 4.76
N VAL A 96 -2.83 4.08 5.61
CA VAL A 96 -1.75 5.06 5.89
C VAL A 96 -1.05 5.44 4.59
N GLY A 97 -0.58 4.48 3.80
CA GLY A 97 0.08 4.74 2.51
C GLY A 97 -0.83 5.49 1.53
N SER A 98 -2.13 5.17 1.49
CA SER A 98 -3.09 5.89 0.65
C SER A 98 -3.18 7.37 1.04
N LEU A 99 -3.31 7.68 2.34
CA LEU A 99 -3.39 9.07 2.81
C LEU A 99 -2.11 9.84 2.50
N MET A 100 -0.95 9.18 2.60
CA MET A 100 0.33 9.78 2.22
C MET A 100 0.40 10.11 0.73
N PHE A 101 -0.04 9.21 -0.15
CA PHE A 101 -0.13 9.49 -1.58
C PHE A 101 -1.14 10.59 -1.92
N LEU A 102 -2.26 10.67 -1.20
CA LEU A 102 -3.23 11.76 -1.35
C LEU A 102 -2.60 13.11 -1.00
N ILE A 103 -1.90 13.19 0.12
CA ILE A 103 -1.17 14.40 0.55
C ILE A 103 -0.13 14.77 -0.51
N ALA A 104 0.70 13.80 -0.95
CA ALA A 104 1.70 14.02 -1.98
C ALA A 104 1.09 14.54 -3.30
N GLY A 105 -0.03 13.94 -3.74
CA GLY A 105 -0.73 14.32 -4.96
C GLY A 105 -1.30 15.74 -4.89
N VAL A 106 -1.92 16.11 -3.78
CA VAL A 106 -2.40 17.49 -3.54
C VAL A 106 -1.22 18.46 -3.49
N SER A 107 -0.13 18.13 -2.79
CA SER A 107 1.06 18.97 -2.73
C SER A 107 1.70 19.16 -4.11
N ALA A 108 1.72 18.13 -4.96
CA ALA A 108 2.26 18.22 -6.32
C ALA A 108 1.49 19.21 -7.21
N LEU A 109 0.20 19.44 -6.93
CA LEU A 109 -0.63 20.43 -7.63
C LEU A 109 -0.50 21.87 -7.09
N VAL A 110 0.06 22.06 -5.89
CA VAL A 110 0.04 23.34 -5.17
C VAL A 110 1.43 23.95 -4.98
N VAL A 111 2.47 23.13 -4.80
CA VAL A 111 3.85 23.58 -4.56
C VAL A 111 4.50 24.16 -5.83
N TYR A 112 3.83 24.04 -6.97
CA TYR A 112 4.28 24.43 -8.31
C TYR A 112 3.20 25.17 -9.09
#